data_AF-A0A842LYH5-F1
#
_entry.id   AF-A0A842LYH5-F1
#
_cell.length_a   1.000
_cell.length_b   1.000
_cell.length_c   1.000
_cell.angle_alpha   90.00
_cell.angle_beta   90.00
_cell.angle_gamma   90.00
#
_symmetry.space_group_name_H-M   'P 1'
#
loop_
_entity.id
_entity.type
_entity.pdbx_description
1 polymer ?
#
loop_
_entity_poly.entity_id
_entity_poly.type
_entity_poly.pdbx_seq_one_letter_code
_entity_poly.pdbx_strand_id
1 'polypeptide(L)'
;MAQKMLLEPDSTVARPLDVDFGLSEVKVDPRCCYRVVLKKGLDGWIVAKCVDIKGAVSQGKSVQEALKNIIEAISAILEDVYGEVQEFSIFVREEK
;
A
#
# COMPACT_ATOMS: atom_id res chain seq x y z
N MET A 1 -14.94 47.94 47.81
CA MET A 1 -14.93 47.67 46.36
C MET A 1 -13.61 47.02 46.01
N ALA A 2 -13.53 45.69 46.07
CA ALA A 2 -12.34 44.95 45.66
C ALA A 2 -12.74 44.08 44.46
N GLN A 3 -12.28 44.46 43.28
CA GLN A 3 -12.54 43.74 42.05
C GLN A 3 -11.57 42.56 41.98
N LYS A 4 -12.11 41.34 42.13
CA LYS A 4 -11.36 40.10 41.94
C LYS A 4 -11.13 39.92 40.44
N MET A 5 -9.96 40.33 39.98
CA MET A 5 -9.49 40.09 38.62
C MET A 5 -9.02 38.63 38.55
N LEU A 6 -9.87 37.76 38.00
CA LEU A 6 -9.48 36.39 37.63
C LEU A 6 -8.71 36.51 36.32
N LEU A 7 -7.39 36.32 36.39
CA LEU A 7 -6.57 36.05 35.21
C LEU A 7 -6.80 34.60 34.83
N GLU A 8 -7.47 34.37 33.71
CA GLU A 8 -7.54 33.04 33.11
C GLU A 8 -6.13 32.65 32.64
N PRO A 9 -5.63 31.44 32.96
CA PRO A 9 -4.38 30.98 32.38
C PRO A 9 -4.60 30.78 30.87
N ASP A 10 -3.85 31.51 30.05
CA ASP A 10 -3.73 31.24 28.62
C ASP A 10 -3.23 29.80 28.45
N SER A 11 -4.17 28.89 28.27
CA SER A 11 -3.93 27.47 28.23
C SER A 11 -3.13 27.17 26.96
N THR A 12 -1.80 27.12 27.08
CA THR A 12 -0.92 26.51 26.07
C THR A 12 -1.04 24.98 26.16
N VAL A 13 -2.26 24.48 26.33
CA VAL A 13 -2.53 23.05 26.33
C VAL A 13 -2.80 22.73 24.88
N ALA A 14 -1.86 22.03 24.25
CA ALA A 14 -2.10 21.42 22.95
C ALA A 14 -3.36 20.54 23.10
N ARG A 15 -4.48 21.03 22.60
CA ARG A 15 -5.68 20.21 22.44
C ARG A 15 -5.28 19.14 21.45
N PRO A 16 -5.50 17.84 21.73
CA PRO A 16 -5.49 16.86 20.67
C PRO A 16 -6.39 17.44 19.58
N LEU A 17 -5.86 17.59 18.37
CA LEU A 17 -6.74 17.74 17.23
C LEU A 17 -7.53 16.45 17.24
N ASP A 18 -8.81 16.53 17.59
CA ASP A 18 -9.79 15.50 17.31
C ASP A 18 -9.95 15.43 15.79
N VAL A 19 -8.87 15.02 15.11
CA VAL A 19 -8.96 14.47 13.78
C VAL A 19 -9.66 13.15 13.99
N ASP A 20 -10.99 13.19 13.87
CA ASP A 20 -11.80 12.04 13.54
C ASP A 20 -11.16 11.43 12.29
N PHE A 21 -10.23 10.50 12.49
CA PHE A 21 -9.84 9.54 11.49
C PHE A 21 -11.01 8.58 11.39
N GLY A 22 -12.14 9.11 10.91
CA GLY A 22 -13.29 8.33 10.57
C GLY A 22 -12.80 7.30 9.59
N LEU A 23 -12.64 6.07 10.07
CA LEU A 23 -12.53 4.88 9.25
C LEU A 23 -13.89 4.71 8.59
N SER A 24 -14.22 5.62 7.67
CA SER A 24 -15.24 5.34 6.69
C SER A 24 -14.75 4.09 5.95
N GLU A 25 -15.62 3.11 5.82
CA GLU A 25 -15.36 1.94 4.99
C GLU A 25 -15.21 2.43 3.54
N VAL A 26 -14.00 2.85 3.18
CA VAL A 26 -13.66 3.23 1.81
C VAL A 26 -13.67 1.94 1.02
N LYS A 27 -14.74 1.73 0.24
CA LYS A 27 -14.74 0.69 -0.80
C LYS A 27 -13.64 1.03 -1.79
N VAL A 28 -12.56 0.27 -1.74
CA VAL A 28 -11.47 0.33 -2.72
C VAL A 28 -11.79 -0.70 -3.79
N ASP A 29 -12.06 -0.25 -5.01
CA ASP A 29 -12.19 -1.17 -6.14
C ASP A 29 -10.80 -1.65 -6.60
N PRO A 30 -10.67 -2.92 -7.03
CA PRO A 30 -9.45 -3.42 -7.64
C PRO A 30 -9.13 -2.65 -8.92
N ARG A 31 -7.83 -2.45 -9.19
CA ARG A 31 -7.38 -1.79 -10.42
C ARG A 31 -7.37 -2.79 -11.58
N CYS A 32 -7.64 -2.28 -12.78
CA CYS A 32 -7.48 -3.05 -14.03
C CYS A 32 -6.02 -3.15 -14.50
N CYS A 33 -5.09 -2.40 -13.87
CA CYS A 33 -3.67 -2.39 -14.22
C CYS A 33 -2.78 -2.21 -12.99
N TYR A 34 -1.73 -3.05 -12.88
CA TYR A 34 -0.76 -3.03 -11.80
C TYR A 34 0.67 -2.84 -12.32
N ARG A 35 1.44 -1.99 -11.66
CA ARG A 35 2.84 -1.70 -12.00
C ARG A 35 3.76 -2.66 -11.28
N VAL A 36 4.54 -3.42 -12.05
CA VAL A 36 5.53 -4.37 -11.54
C VAL A 36 6.92 -3.86 -11.86
N VAL A 37 7.79 -3.87 -10.86
CA VAL A 37 9.22 -3.57 -11.01
C VAL A 37 10.01 -4.85 -10.86
N LEU A 38 10.86 -5.14 -11.85
CA LEU A 38 11.82 -6.22 -11.83
C LEU A 38 13.17 -5.71 -11.38
N LYS A 39 13.81 -6.44 -10.47
CA LYS A 39 15.15 -6.14 -9.96
C LYS A 39 16.00 -7.39 -9.93
N LYS A 40 17.26 -7.29 -10.35
CA LYS A 40 18.21 -8.39 -10.25
C LYS A 40 18.73 -8.50 -8.81
N GLY A 41 18.51 -9.65 -8.19
CA GLY A 41 19.06 -10.03 -6.89
C GLY A 41 20.56 -10.33 -6.99
N LEU A 42 21.24 -10.24 -5.85
CA LEU A 42 22.68 -10.49 -5.74
C LEU A 42 23.04 -11.98 -5.85
N ASP A 43 22.07 -12.84 -5.63
CA ASP A 43 22.12 -14.30 -5.63
C ASP A 43 21.75 -14.92 -7.00
N GLY A 44 21.57 -14.09 -8.02
CA GLY A 44 21.17 -14.53 -9.36
C GLY A 44 19.67 -14.73 -9.54
N TRP A 45 18.85 -14.42 -8.53
CA TRP A 45 17.39 -14.37 -8.66
C TRP A 45 16.92 -13.04 -9.23
N ILE A 46 15.72 -13.05 -9.81
CA ILE A 46 15.02 -11.85 -10.28
C ILE A 46 13.83 -11.65 -9.36
N VAL A 47 13.81 -10.50 -8.67
CA VAL A 47 12.74 -10.10 -7.77
C VAL A 47 11.72 -9.29 -8.56
N ALA A 48 10.46 -9.69 -8.50
CA ALA A 48 9.32 -8.95 -9.05
C ALA A 48 8.51 -8.34 -7.91
N LYS A 49 8.27 -7.04 -7.94
CA LYS A 49 7.52 -6.31 -6.93
C LYS A 49 6.40 -5.48 -7.56
N CYS A 50 5.17 -5.67 -7.10
CA CYS A 50 4.09 -4.75 -7.44
C CYS A 50 4.21 -3.47 -6.59
N VAL A 51 4.18 -2.31 -7.24
CA VAL A 51 4.24 -1.00 -6.56
C VAL A 51 2.88 -0.59 -6.00
N ASP A 52 1.81 -1.14 -6.59
CA ASP A 52 0.43 -0.76 -6.29
C ASP A 52 -0.19 -1.58 -5.15
N ILE A 53 0.29 -2.81 -4.94
CA ILE A 53 -0.19 -3.72 -3.88
C ILE A 53 0.94 -3.94 -2.87
N LYS A 54 0.72 -3.52 -1.62
CA LYS A 54 1.67 -3.79 -0.54
C LYS A 54 1.76 -5.29 -0.29
N GLY A 55 2.97 -5.82 -0.18
CA GLY A 55 3.21 -7.25 0.08
C GLY A 55 3.23 -8.14 -1.14
N ALA A 56 2.76 -7.67 -2.31
CA ALA A 56 2.87 -8.40 -3.57
C ALA A 56 4.32 -8.37 -4.08
N VAL A 57 5.10 -9.37 -3.65
CA VAL A 57 6.49 -9.60 -4.03
C VAL A 57 6.67 -11.06 -4.36
N SER A 58 7.37 -11.36 -5.45
CA SER A 58 7.78 -12.71 -5.81
C SER A 58 9.20 -12.70 -6.36
N GLN A 59 9.76 -13.89 -6.59
CA GLN A 59 11.05 -14.05 -7.23
C GLN A 59 11.06 -15.26 -8.17
N GLY A 60 11.96 -15.26 -9.13
CA GLY A 60 12.21 -16.38 -10.04
C GLY A 60 13.66 -16.42 -10.50
N LYS A 61 14.10 -17.57 -11.01
CA LYS A 61 15.45 -17.72 -11.61
C LYS A 61 15.53 -17.11 -13.00
N SER A 62 14.38 -16.83 -13.61
CA SER A 62 14.23 -16.15 -14.91
C SER A 62 13.20 -15.03 -14.83
N VAL A 63 13.23 -14.10 -15.80
CA VAL A 63 12.25 -13.01 -15.90
C VAL A 63 10.83 -13.58 -16.03
N GLN A 64 10.67 -14.61 -16.86
CA GLN A 64 9.39 -15.27 -17.11
C GLN A 64 8.84 -15.93 -15.85
N GLU A 65 9.70 -16.59 -15.07
CA GLU A 65 9.31 -17.21 -13.81
C GLU A 65 8.93 -16.16 -12.77
N ALA A 66 9.71 -15.09 -12.62
CA ALA A 66 9.39 -13.99 -11.71
C ALA A 66 8.05 -13.31 -12.07
N LEU A 67 7.79 -13.13 -13.37
CA LEU A 67 6.53 -12.58 -13.89
C LEU A 67 5.34 -13.51 -13.64
N LYS A 68 5.51 -14.82 -13.85
CA LYS A 68 4.47 -15.80 -13.52
C LYS A 68 4.14 -15.76 -12.02
N ASN A 69 5.16 -15.81 -11.19
CA ASN A 69 5.01 -15.85 -9.74
C ASN A 69 4.39 -14.56 -9.18
N ILE A 70 4.69 -13.38 -9.76
CA ILE A 70 4.07 -12.13 -9.30
C ILE A 70 2.60 -12.02 -9.72
N ILE A 71 2.23 -12.57 -10.88
CA ILE A 71 0.81 -12.64 -11.30
C ILE A 71 0.03 -13.49 -10.31
N GLU A 72 0.53 -14.67 -9.94
CA GLU A 72 -0.09 -15.54 -8.94
C GLU A 72 -0.19 -14.84 -7.57
N ALA A 73 0.86 -14.15 -7.13
CA ALA A 73 0.85 -13.41 -5.87
C ALA A 73 -0.17 -12.25 -5.87
N ILE A 74 -0.29 -11.52 -6.98
CA ILE A 74 -1.30 -10.46 -7.13
C ILE A 74 -2.70 -11.08 -7.09
N SER A 75 -2.96 -12.14 -7.87
CA SER A 75 -4.25 -12.82 -7.89
C SER A 75 -4.65 -13.33 -6.51
N ALA A 76 -3.73 -13.97 -5.78
CA ALA A 76 -4.01 -14.48 -4.43
C ALA A 76 -4.41 -13.36 -3.45
N ILE A 77 -3.74 -12.20 -3.52
CA ILE A 77 -4.09 -11.05 -2.67
C ILE A 77 -5.44 -10.46 -3.08
N LEU A 78 -5.73 -10.36 -4.37
CA LEU A 78 -7.03 -9.86 -4.84
C LEU A 78 -8.17 -10.80 -4.46
N GLU A 79 -7.96 -12.10 -4.57
CA GLU A 79 -8.92 -13.12 -4.13
C GLU A 79 -9.19 -13.04 -2.63
N ASP A 80 -8.15 -12.89 -1.80
CA ASP A 80 -8.29 -12.74 -0.35
C ASP A 80 -9.06 -11.45 0.05
N VAL A 81 -8.81 -10.34 -0.66
CA VAL A 81 -9.41 -9.03 -0.33
C VAL A 81 -10.83 -8.89 -0.90
N TYR A 82 -11.08 -9.38 -2.12
CA TYR A 82 -12.32 -9.13 -2.86
C TYR A 82 -13.19 -10.38 -3.05
N GLY A 83 -12.68 -11.58 -2.77
CA GLY A 83 -13.38 -12.86 -2.93
C GLY A 83 -13.39 -13.42 -4.35
N GLU A 84 -13.00 -12.63 -5.35
CA GLU A 84 -12.89 -13.06 -6.75
C GLU A 84 -11.72 -12.38 -7.46
N VAL A 85 -11.17 -13.05 -8.46
CA VAL A 85 -10.10 -12.49 -9.30
C VAL A 85 -10.71 -11.90 -10.56
N GLN A 86 -10.63 -10.58 -10.68
CA GLN A 86 -10.97 -9.88 -11.92
C GLN A 86 -9.79 -9.93 -12.90
N GLU A 87 -10.06 -9.85 -14.20
CA GLU A 87 -9.02 -9.78 -15.21
C GLU A 87 -8.23 -8.46 -15.09
N PHE A 88 -6.90 -8.55 -15.05
CA PHE A 88 -6.03 -7.39 -14.91
C PHE A 88 -4.83 -7.46 -15.86
N SER A 89 -4.27 -6.29 -16.15
CA SER A 89 -3.03 -6.13 -16.89
C SER A 89 -1.88 -5.76 -15.95
N ILE A 90 -0.64 -6.04 -16.37
CA ILE A 90 0.55 -5.59 -15.66
C ILE A 90 1.42 -4.70 -16.55
N PHE A 91 1.93 -3.61 -15.98
CA PHE A 91 2.94 -2.76 -16.60
C PHE A 91 4.30 -3.03 -15.96
N VAL A 92 5.22 -3.62 -16.72
CA VAL A 92 6.52 -4.05 -16.20
C VAL A 92 7.59 -2.98 -16.47
N ARG A 93 8.43 -2.71 -15.47
CA ARG A 93 9.64 -1.89 -15.57
C ARG A 93 10.83 -2.66 -14.99
N GLU A 94 11.99 -2.54 -15.62
CA GLU A 94 13.23 -3.06 -15.05
C GLU A 94 13.97 -1.94 -14.30
N GLU A 95 14.37 -2.22 -13.07
CA GLU A 95 15.26 -1.37 -12.28
C GLU A 95 16.71 -1.77 -12.62
N LYS A 96 17.49 -0.80 -13.13
CA LYS A 96 18.92 -0.99 -13.44
C LYS A 96 19.78 -0.93 -12.20
#